data_AF-A0A1G1L8J4-F1
#
_entry.id   AF-A0A1G1L8J4-F1
#
_cell.length_a   1.000
_cell.length_b   1.000
_cell.length_c   1.000
_cell.angle_alpha   90.00
_cell.angle_beta   90.00
_cell.angle_gamma   90.00
#
_symmetry.space_group_name_H-M   'P 1'
#
loop_
_entity.id
_entity.type
_entity.pdbx_description
1 polymer ?
#
loop_
_entity_poly.entity_id
_entity_poly.type
_entity_poly.pdbx_seq_one_letter_code
_entity_poly.pdbx_strand_id
1 'polypeptide(L)'
;MAKKALILMMICLMLASPVFAVGRRSDVPNVPFLSPDDETTIDLTGKQGITFKWKNAPLPGGGRDAYRFKLIKGFKYDFVVSEELERDVFSIEVPADKFEDSVTYSWYVEQRDASLRIWSRHDTVWSFKVIKK
;
A
#
# COMPACT_ATOMS: atom_id res chain seq x y z
N MET A 1 -57.29 -2.43 27.64
CA MET A 1 -56.82 -2.25 26.24
C MET A 1 -55.37 -1.75 26.13
N ALA A 2 -54.79 -1.10 27.14
CA ALA A 2 -53.42 -0.52 27.09
C ALA A 2 -52.25 -1.53 26.95
N LYS A 3 -52.35 -2.73 27.52
CA LYS A 3 -51.25 -3.74 27.48
C LYS A 3 -50.93 -4.24 26.06
N LYS A 4 -51.93 -4.32 25.16
CA LYS A 4 -51.73 -4.81 23.79
C LYS A 4 -50.95 -3.79 22.93
N ALA A 5 -51.17 -2.50 23.15
CA ALA A 5 -50.45 -1.43 22.45
C ALA A 5 -48.97 -1.34 22.87
N LEU A 6 -48.69 -1.54 24.16
CA LEU A 6 -47.32 -1.51 24.69
C LEU A 6 -46.45 -2.67 24.14
N ILE A 7 -47.04 -3.86 24.04
CA ILE A 7 -46.36 -5.05 23.49
C ILE A 7 -46.07 -4.86 21.99
N LEU A 8 -47.03 -4.31 21.24
CA LEU A 8 -46.85 -4.03 19.81
C LEU A 8 -45.74 -3.00 19.57
N MET A 9 -45.65 -1.97 20.42
CA MET A 9 -44.64 -0.93 20.34
C MET A 9 -43.22 -1.46 20.63
N MET A 10 -43.07 -2.37 21.59
CA MET A 10 -41.78 -3.04 21.86
C MET A 10 -41.33 -3.93 20.71
N ILE A 11 -42.26 -4.62 20.04
CA ILE A 11 -41.94 -5.45 18.86
C ILE A 11 -41.48 -4.56 17.69
N CYS A 12 -42.14 -3.43 17.45
CA CYS A 12 -41.72 -2.48 16.42
C CYS A 12 -40.34 -1.86 16.69
N LEU A 13 -39.98 -1.62 17.95
CA LEU A 13 -38.67 -1.10 18.33
C LEU A 13 -37.53 -2.11 18.15
N MET A 14 -37.78 -3.41 18.34
CA MET A 14 -36.76 -4.44 18.08
C MET A 14 -36.51 -4.65 16.57
N LEU A 15 -37.55 -4.50 15.74
CA LEU A 15 -37.44 -4.59 14.27
C LEU A 15 -36.82 -3.35 13.62
N ALA A 16 -36.80 -2.22 14.33
CA ALA A 16 -36.25 -0.96 13.84
C ALA A 16 -34.79 -0.73 14.25
N SER A 17 -34.02 -1.79 14.49
CA SER A 17 -32.57 -1.66 14.64
C SER A 17 -31.97 -1.46 13.25
N PRO A 18 -31.54 -0.25 12.83
CA PRO A 18 -30.72 -0.15 11.64
C PRO A 18 -29.43 -0.89 11.95
N VAL A 19 -29.31 -2.11 11.44
CA VAL A 19 -28.01 -2.72 11.26
C VAL A 19 -27.34 -1.85 10.21
N PHE A 20 -26.66 -0.79 10.66
CA PHE A 20 -25.62 -0.14 9.88
C PHE A 20 -24.52 -1.19 9.71
N ALA A 21 -24.75 -2.11 8.78
CA ALA A 21 -23.70 -2.91 8.20
C ALA A 21 -22.82 -1.88 7.49
N VAL A 22 -21.82 -1.36 8.21
CA VAL A 22 -20.72 -0.63 7.60
C VAL A 22 -20.14 -1.62 6.61
N GLY A 23 -20.43 -1.42 5.32
CA GLY A 23 -19.89 -2.23 4.26
C GLY A 23 -18.38 -2.18 4.39
N ARG A 24 -17.76 -3.28 4.85
CA ARG A 24 -16.30 -3.39 4.85
C ARG A 24 -15.88 -3.22 3.40
N ARG A 25 -15.09 -2.19 3.11
CA ARG A 25 -14.38 -2.12 1.83
C ARG A 25 -13.58 -3.40 1.68
N SER A 26 -13.80 -4.08 0.55
CA SER A 26 -13.09 -5.32 0.19
C SER A 26 -11.70 -5.01 -0.39
N ASP A 27 -11.41 -3.74 -0.64
CA ASP A 27 -10.17 -3.27 -1.24
C ASP A 27 -9.29 -2.53 -0.24
N VAL A 28 -8.03 -2.93 -0.21
CA VAL A 28 -6.98 -2.19 0.48
C VAL A 28 -6.45 -1.13 -0.51
N PRO A 29 -6.51 0.18 -0.17
CA PRO A 29 -6.06 1.25 -1.04
C PRO A 29 -4.60 1.08 -1.47
N ASN A 30 -4.24 1.64 -2.62
CA ASN A 30 -2.85 1.69 -3.07
C ASN A 30 -2.04 2.71 -2.25
N VAL A 31 -0.73 2.51 -2.23
CA VAL A 31 0.21 3.38 -1.52
C VAL A 31 0.64 4.53 -2.45
N PRO A 32 0.47 5.81 -2.08
CA PRO A 32 0.98 6.91 -2.88
C PRO A 32 2.51 7.01 -2.79
N PHE A 33 3.19 7.11 -3.92
CA PHE A 33 4.64 7.21 -4.00
C PHE A 33 5.12 8.67 -3.86
N LEU A 34 6.38 8.85 -3.46
CA LEU A 34 7.01 10.16 -3.29
C LEU A 34 8.34 10.30 -4.03
N SER A 35 9.15 9.24 -4.07
CA SER A 35 10.49 9.28 -4.67
C SER A 35 11.03 7.87 -4.83
N PRO A 36 11.83 7.59 -5.87
CA PRO A 36 12.04 8.45 -7.05
C PRO A 36 10.77 8.50 -7.92
N ASP A 37 10.55 9.64 -8.59
CA ASP A 37 9.37 9.86 -9.43
C ASP A 37 9.34 8.98 -10.68
N ASP A 38 8.13 8.79 -11.22
CA ASP A 38 7.90 8.04 -12.45
C ASP A 38 8.57 8.70 -13.65
N GLU A 39 8.99 7.86 -14.60
CA GLU A 39 9.66 8.22 -15.85
C GLU A 39 10.91 9.10 -15.70
N THR A 40 11.56 9.07 -14.53
CA THR A 40 12.77 9.87 -14.25
C THR A 40 14.06 9.17 -14.66
N THR A 41 15.14 9.94 -14.81
CA THR A 41 16.50 9.43 -14.91
C THR A 41 17.29 9.83 -13.67
N ILE A 42 17.92 8.85 -13.02
CA ILE A 42 18.70 9.03 -11.79
C ILE A 42 20.16 8.81 -12.10
N ASP A 43 20.97 9.86 -11.96
CA ASP A 43 22.42 9.73 -11.95
C ASP A 43 22.87 9.21 -10.57
N LEU A 44 23.46 8.03 -10.56
CA LEU A 44 23.97 7.31 -9.38
C LEU A 44 25.50 7.38 -9.27
N THR A 45 26.17 8.16 -10.12
CA THR A 45 27.62 8.36 -10.10
C THR A 45 28.05 8.93 -8.75
N GLY A 46 28.93 8.22 -8.04
CA GLY A 46 29.43 8.62 -6.72
C GLY A 46 28.41 8.57 -5.58
N LYS A 47 27.19 8.04 -5.80
CA LYS A 47 26.15 7.89 -4.77
C LYS A 47 26.19 6.50 -4.15
N GLN A 48 25.79 6.40 -2.88
CA GLN A 48 25.75 5.14 -2.12
C GLN A 48 24.54 4.28 -2.45
N GLY A 49 23.44 4.88 -2.92
CA GLY A 49 22.19 4.18 -3.19
C GLY A 49 21.07 5.12 -3.63
N ILE A 50 19.88 4.55 -3.77
CA ILE A 50 18.63 5.27 -4.07
C ILE A 50 17.70 5.08 -2.88
N THR A 51 17.21 6.19 -2.32
CA THR A 51 16.18 6.16 -1.28
C THR A 51 14.80 6.21 -1.92
N PHE A 52 14.03 5.17 -1.69
CA PHE A 52 12.62 5.07 -2.07
C PHE A 52 11.76 5.58 -0.92
N LYS A 53 10.72 6.35 -1.23
CA LYS A 53 9.82 6.94 -0.24
C LYS A 53 8.38 6.88 -0.70
N TRP A 54 7.47 6.70 0.25
CA TRP A 54 6.03 6.68 0.00
C TRP A 54 5.27 7.35 1.14
N LYS A 55 4.01 7.72 0.88
CA LYS A 55 3.13 8.33 1.88
C LYS A 55 2.49 7.25 2.75
N ASN A 56 2.16 7.66 3.98
CA ASN A 56 1.19 6.94 4.77
C ASN A 56 -0.18 6.97 4.06
N ALA A 57 -0.64 5.80 3.63
CA ALA A 57 -1.97 5.63 3.06
C ALA A 57 -2.94 5.23 4.19
N PRO A 58 -4.01 5.98 4.44
CA PRO A 58 -4.95 5.67 5.52
C PRO A 58 -5.73 4.38 5.21
N LEU A 59 -5.82 3.49 6.20
CA LEU A 59 -6.65 2.28 6.15
C LEU A 59 -7.83 2.41 7.11
N PRO A 60 -9.08 2.44 6.62
CA PRO A 60 -10.25 2.45 7.49
C PRO A 60 -10.44 1.09 8.18
N GLY A 61 -10.87 1.09 9.46
CA GLY A 61 -11.43 -0.11 10.12
C GLY A 61 -10.45 -1.17 10.66
N GLY A 62 -9.16 -0.88 10.77
CA GLY A 62 -8.18 -1.84 11.32
C GLY A 62 -6.73 -1.36 11.30
N GLY A 63 -6.43 -0.42 10.41
CA GLY A 63 -5.07 0.11 10.25
C GLY A 63 -4.17 -0.80 9.43
N ARG A 64 -2.90 -0.40 9.33
CA ARG A 64 -1.86 -1.10 8.59
C ARG A 64 -1.11 -2.08 9.48
N ASP A 65 -0.84 -3.25 8.93
CA ASP A 65 0.02 -4.28 9.52
C ASP A 65 1.47 -4.17 9.05
N ALA A 66 1.65 -4.04 7.74
CA ALA A 66 2.96 -4.02 7.10
C ALA A 66 2.92 -3.30 5.75
N TYR A 67 4.11 -2.99 5.24
CA TYR A 67 4.37 -2.65 3.85
C TYR A 67 5.16 -3.77 3.18
N ARG A 68 5.11 -3.84 1.85
CA ARG A 68 6.02 -4.65 1.06
C ARG A 68 6.56 -3.81 -0.09
N PHE A 69 7.86 -3.57 -0.06
CA PHE A 69 8.58 -2.87 -1.12
C PHE A 69 9.11 -3.87 -2.13
N LYS A 70 8.95 -3.56 -3.42
CA LYS A 70 9.49 -4.36 -4.52
C LYS A 70 10.17 -3.47 -5.55
N LEU A 71 11.36 -3.88 -5.97
CA LEU A 71 12.16 -3.29 -7.04
C LEU A 71 12.39 -4.36 -8.11
N ILE A 72 12.09 -4.03 -9.36
CA ILE A 72 12.15 -4.92 -10.52
C ILE A 72 13.09 -4.31 -11.56
N LYS A 73 13.92 -5.14 -12.18
CA LYS A 73 14.74 -4.77 -13.33
C LYS A 73 13.95 -5.01 -14.62
N GLY A 74 13.89 -4.02 -15.51
CA GLY A 74 13.14 -4.12 -16.77
C GLY A 74 11.64 -4.32 -16.56
N PHE A 75 11.00 -5.13 -17.41
CA PHE A 75 9.56 -5.41 -17.31
C PHE A 75 9.31 -6.72 -16.57
N LYS A 76 8.42 -6.63 -15.55
CA LYS A 76 7.84 -7.68 -14.69
C LYS A 76 8.48 -9.06 -14.87
N TYR A 77 9.40 -9.46 -13.97
CA TYR A 77 9.66 -10.82 -13.43
C TYR A 77 11.07 -10.93 -12.80
N ASP A 78 11.97 -9.96 -13.02
CA ASP A 78 13.30 -9.93 -12.41
C ASP A 78 13.33 -9.05 -11.13
N PHE A 79 13.12 -9.67 -9.97
CA PHE A 79 13.09 -8.97 -8.69
C PHE A 79 14.51 -8.72 -8.16
N VAL A 80 14.85 -7.45 -8.01
CA VAL A 80 16.10 -6.98 -7.40
C VAL A 80 15.96 -6.91 -5.89
N VAL A 81 14.81 -6.43 -5.41
CA VAL A 81 14.45 -6.34 -3.99
C VAL A 81 12.99 -6.73 -3.83
N SER A 82 12.69 -7.49 -2.78
CA SER A 82 11.33 -7.77 -2.32
C SER A 82 11.36 -7.92 -0.81
N GLU A 83 11.00 -6.85 -0.09
CA GLU A 83 11.16 -6.76 1.36
C GLU A 83 9.84 -6.40 2.04
N GLU A 84 9.49 -7.13 3.10
CA GLU A 84 8.38 -6.80 3.98
C GLU A 84 8.90 -5.88 5.10
N LEU A 85 8.24 -4.74 5.25
CA LEU A 85 8.64 -3.66 6.14
C LEU A 85 7.54 -3.43 7.18
N GLU A 86 7.94 -2.98 8.36
CA GLU A 86 7.00 -2.66 9.44
C GLU A 86 6.03 -1.53 9.05
N ARG A 87 4.85 -1.51 9.69
CA ARG A 87 3.77 -0.54 9.41
C ARG A 87 4.17 0.93 9.42
N ASP A 88 5.20 1.31 10.17
CA ASP A 88 5.62 2.71 10.35
C ASP A 88 6.90 3.06 9.58
N VAL A 89 7.32 2.19 8.65
CA VAL A 89 8.43 2.43 7.72
C VAL A 89 7.89 2.98 6.40
N PHE A 90 8.38 4.15 6.01
CA PHE A 90 7.92 4.88 4.80
C PHE A 90 9.02 5.11 3.78
N SER A 91 10.17 4.47 3.98
CA SER A 91 11.32 4.57 3.10
C SER A 91 12.23 3.36 3.22
N ILE A 92 12.94 3.07 2.15
CA ILE A 92 14.02 2.08 2.11
C ILE A 92 15.16 2.63 1.24
N GLU A 93 16.40 2.41 1.65
CA GLU A 93 17.58 2.70 0.83
C GLU A 93 18.03 1.42 0.15
N VAL A 94 18.09 1.45 -1.18
CA VAL A 94 18.66 0.34 -1.96
C VAL A 94 20.09 0.73 -2.34
N PRO A 95 21.10 -0.07 -1.95
CA PRO A 95 22.49 0.24 -2.25
C PRO A 95 22.77 0.31 -3.75
N ALA A 96 23.74 1.15 -4.13
CA ALA A 96 24.05 1.44 -5.51
C ALA A 96 24.52 0.20 -6.29
N ASP A 97 25.17 -0.77 -5.64
CA ASP A 97 25.67 -2.01 -6.25
C ASP A 97 24.55 -2.90 -6.84
N LYS A 98 23.29 -2.71 -6.43
CA LYS A 98 22.10 -3.39 -6.98
C LYS A 98 21.67 -2.85 -8.35
N PHE A 99 22.23 -1.73 -8.79
CA PHE A 99 21.85 -1.07 -10.03
C PHE A 99 22.94 -1.19 -11.10
N GLU A 100 22.50 -1.43 -12.34
CA GLU A 100 23.32 -1.45 -13.55
C GLU A 100 23.19 -0.13 -14.30
N ASP A 101 24.27 0.26 -15.00
CA ASP A 101 24.25 1.46 -15.83
C ASP A 101 23.26 1.32 -16.99
N SER A 102 22.58 2.42 -17.32
CA SER A 102 21.68 2.54 -18.46
C SER A 102 20.47 1.59 -18.44
N VAL A 103 20.14 1.02 -17.29
CA VAL A 103 19.01 0.10 -17.09
C VAL A 103 17.79 0.81 -16.51
N THR A 104 16.61 0.44 -16.99
CA THR A 104 15.32 0.87 -16.42
C THR A 104 14.87 -0.10 -15.33
N TYR A 105 14.45 0.47 -14.21
CA TYR A 105 13.88 -0.25 -13.09
C TYR A 105 12.45 0.21 -12.85
N SER A 106 11.64 -0.66 -12.25
CA SER A 106 10.30 -0.35 -11.80
C SER A 106 10.15 -0.70 -10.33
N TRP A 107 9.40 0.11 -9.59
CA TRP A 107 9.18 -0.12 -8.17
C TRP A 107 7.72 0.14 -7.77
N TYR A 108 7.32 -0.54 -6.71
CA TYR A 108 6.01 -0.36 -6.10
C TYR A 108 6.02 -0.78 -4.64
N VAL A 109 5.01 -0.32 -3.92
CA VAL A 109 4.78 -0.67 -2.51
C VAL A 109 3.36 -1.15 -2.34
N GLU A 110 3.22 -2.32 -1.74
CA GLU A 110 1.95 -2.88 -1.29
C GLU A 110 1.79 -2.58 0.20
N GLN A 111 0.56 -2.32 0.67
CA GLN A 111 0.27 -2.27 2.11
C GLN A 111 -0.66 -3.41 2.52
N ARG A 112 -0.51 -3.90 3.75
CA ARG A 112 -1.33 -4.98 4.29
C ARG A 112 -2.31 -4.46 5.31
N ASP A 113 -3.58 -4.83 5.13
CA ASP A 113 -4.62 -4.57 6.13
C ASP A 113 -4.45 -5.50 7.34
N ALA A 114 -4.50 -4.94 8.56
CA ALA A 114 -4.33 -5.72 9.79
C ALA A 114 -5.50 -6.66 10.11
N SER A 115 -6.73 -6.29 9.71
CA SER A 115 -7.94 -7.05 10.00
C SER A 115 -8.16 -8.17 8.99
N LEU A 116 -8.03 -7.87 7.70
CA LEU A 116 -8.28 -8.77 6.57
C LEU A 116 -7.04 -9.55 6.16
N ARG A 117 -5.83 -9.10 6.56
CA ARG A 117 -4.53 -9.70 6.21
C ARG A 117 -4.26 -9.82 4.71
N ILE A 118 -5.01 -9.08 3.89
CA ILE A 118 -4.84 -8.97 2.44
C ILE A 118 -3.93 -7.79 2.09
N TRP A 119 -3.23 -7.90 0.96
CA TRP A 119 -2.39 -6.84 0.40
C TRP A 119 -3.19 -5.95 -0.53
N SER A 120 -2.83 -4.66 -0.60
CA SER A 120 -3.28 -3.78 -1.66
C SER A 120 -2.87 -4.33 -3.02
N ARG A 121 -3.62 -3.95 -4.05
CA ARG A 121 -3.24 -4.26 -5.43
C ARG A 121 -1.95 -3.53 -5.80
N HIS A 122 -1.26 -4.02 -6.82
CA HIS A 122 -0.07 -3.38 -7.41
C HIS A 122 -0.42 -2.67 -8.72
N ASP A 123 -1.58 -2.02 -8.75
CA ASP A 123 -2.09 -1.33 -9.95
C ASP A 123 -1.29 -0.05 -10.26
N THR A 124 -0.45 0.41 -9.33
CA THR A 124 0.43 1.57 -9.49
C THR A 124 1.88 1.12 -9.38
N VAL A 125 2.67 1.40 -10.41
CA VAL A 125 4.09 1.07 -10.52
C VAL A 125 4.79 2.27 -11.14
N TRP A 126 5.88 2.74 -10.54
CA TRP A 126 6.71 3.82 -11.11
C TRP A 126 8.01 3.26 -11.64
N SER A 127 8.48 3.81 -12.76
CA SER A 127 9.69 3.38 -13.44
C SER A 127 10.69 4.51 -13.55
N PHE A 128 11.98 4.18 -13.51
CA PHE A 128 13.06 5.16 -13.66
C PHE A 128 14.26 4.51 -14.33
N LYS A 129 15.07 5.31 -15.01
CA LYS A 129 16.32 4.88 -15.62
C LYS A 129 17.49 5.24 -14.70
N VAL A 130 18.44 4.33 -14.54
CA VAL A 130 19.69 4.60 -13.84
C VAL A 130 20.80 4.97 -14.84
N ILE A 131 21.61 5.95 -14.48
CA ILE A 131 22.89 6.26 -15.12
C ILE A 131 23.99 6.15 -14.06
N LYS A 132 25.05 5.40 -14.35
CA LYS A 132 26.26 5.24 -13.56
C LYS A 132 27.46 5.47 -14.47
N LYS A 133 28.34 6.40 -14.09
CA LYS A 133 29.64 6.60 -14.73
C LYS A 133 30.76 5.98 -13.91
#